data_AF-A0A565B994-F1
#
_entry.id   AF-A0A565B994-F1
#
_cell.length_a   1.000
_cell.length_b   1.000
_cell.length_c   1.000
_cell.angle_alpha   90.00
_cell.angle_beta   90.00
_cell.angle_gamma   90.00
#
_symmetry.space_group_name_H-M   'P 1'
#
loop_
_entity.id
_entity.type
_entity.pdbx_description
1 polymer ?
#
loop_
_entity_poly.entity_id
_entity_poly.type
_entity_poly.pdbx_seq_one_letter_code
_entity_poly.pdbx_strand_id
1 'polypeptide(L)'
;MPPTSAPLKFFMEDIEKTQSLSGKCVKIEAYIATIKEDRNKVKDLNVPICKQILDDAIKTLEVERDKFLAEIKDILNRTGIIDVNASQEEMISVFQNLSPTLTNNVVQPAPANANPTATNTGKRYKD
;
A
#
# COMPACT_ATOMS: atom_id res chain seq x y z
N MET A 1 22.28 5.68 16.57
CA MET A 1 21.12 4.85 16.22
C MET A 1 20.49 4.36 17.50
N PRO A 2 19.18 4.53 17.73
CA PRO A 2 18.55 3.90 18.87
C PRO A 2 18.59 2.37 18.65
N PRO A 3 18.72 1.56 19.72
CA PRO A 3 18.59 0.13 19.57
C PRO A 3 17.14 -0.17 19.17
N THR A 4 16.91 -0.50 17.91
CA THR A 4 15.66 -1.13 17.49
C THR A 4 15.60 -2.43 18.29
N SER A 5 14.74 -2.49 19.30
CA SER A 5 14.61 -3.69 20.11
C SER A 5 14.36 -4.87 19.16
N ALA A 6 15.07 -5.99 19.35
CA ALA A 6 15.01 -7.14 18.44
C ALA A 6 13.56 -7.55 18.05
N PRO A 7 12.55 -7.49 18.95
CA PRO A 7 11.15 -7.77 18.60
C PRO A 7 10.56 -6.83 17.54
N LEU A 8 10.86 -5.52 17.61
CA LEU A 8 10.34 -4.54 16.65
C LEU A 8 10.90 -4.76 15.24
N LYS A 9 12.16 -5.22 15.16
CA LYS A 9 12.80 -5.55 13.88
C LYS A 9 12.05 -6.68 13.16
N PHE A 10 11.61 -7.71 13.88
CA PHE A 10 10.84 -8.81 13.28
C PHE A 10 9.49 -8.33 12.71
N PHE A 11 8.77 -7.47 13.43
CA PHE A 11 7.52 -6.90 12.94
C PHE A 11 7.74 -6.08 11.67
N MET A 12 8.75 -5.20 11.67
CA MET A 12 9.09 -4.37 10.50
C MET A 12 9.45 -5.21 9.28
N GLU A 13 10.27 -6.26 9.44
CA GLU A 13 10.65 -7.15 8.35
C GLU A 13 9.44 -7.88 7.75
N ASP A 14 8.51 -8.35 8.59
CA ASP A 14 7.30 -9.04 8.11
C ASP A 14 6.29 -8.07 7.44
N ILE A 15 6.26 -6.81 7.87
CA ILE A 15 5.51 -5.73 7.19
C ILE A 15 6.15 -5.44 5.83
N GLU A 16 7.47 -5.29 5.76
CA GLU A 16 8.19 -5.02 4.50
C GLU A 16 7.98 -6.12 3.45
N LYS A 17 7.95 -7.39 3.88
CA LYS A 17 7.65 -8.54 3.02
C LYS A 17 6.21 -8.58 2.51
N THR A 18 5.30 -7.83 3.11
CA THR A 18 3.90 -7.79 2.68
C THR A 18 3.77 -6.98 1.39
N GLN A 19 3.24 -7.60 0.34
CA GLN A 19 3.28 -7.01 -1.01
C GLN A 19 2.35 -5.80 -1.19
N SER A 20 1.16 -5.82 -0.61
CA SER A 20 0.16 -4.76 -0.79
C SER A 20 0.22 -3.72 0.32
N LEU A 21 0.05 -2.43 -0.02
CA LEU A 21 -0.05 -1.34 0.95
C LEU A 21 -1.20 -1.53 1.94
N SER A 22 -2.35 -2.03 1.45
CA SER A 22 -3.48 -2.39 2.31
C SER A 22 -3.13 -3.54 3.26
N GLY A 23 -2.41 -4.55 2.79
CA GLY A 23 -1.93 -5.65 3.62
C GLY A 23 -0.95 -5.18 4.70
N LYS A 24 -0.07 -4.24 4.37
CA LYS A 24 0.83 -3.60 5.34
C LYS A 24 0.05 -2.89 6.45
N CYS A 25 -0.99 -2.12 6.11
CA CYS A 25 -1.83 -1.45 7.10
C CYS A 25 -2.53 -2.44 8.05
N VAL A 26 -3.18 -3.46 7.50
CA VAL A 26 -3.88 -4.51 8.28
C VAL A 26 -2.91 -5.24 9.21
N LYS A 27 -1.71 -5.59 8.72
CA LYS A 27 -0.70 -6.28 9.52
C LYS A 27 -0.18 -5.41 10.67
N ILE A 28 0.03 -4.11 10.44
CA ILE A 28 0.43 -3.17 11.49
C ILE A 28 -0.65 -3.07 12.57
N GLU A 29 -1.93 -2.97 12.20
CA GLU A 29 -3.04 -2.91 13.15
C GLU A 29 -3.10 -4.17 14.03
N ALA A 30 -2.92 -5.35 13.43
CA ALA A 30 -2.84 -6.61 14.15
C ALA A 30 -1.69 -6.61 15.17
N TYR A 31 -0.50 -6.12 14.79
CA TYR A 31 0.62 -6.03 15.73
C TYR A 31 0.41 -5.01 16.84
N ILE A 32 -0.16 -3.84 16.53
CA ILE A 32 -0.54 -2.86 17.55
C ILE A 32 -1.51 -3.48 18.55
N ALA A 33 -2.51 -4.23 18.09
CA ALA A 33 -3.47 -4.92 18.96
C ALA A 33 -2.77 -5.93 19.88
N THR A 34 -1.91 -6.79 19.34
CA THR A 34 -1.13 -7.77 20.12
C THR A 34 -0.24 -7.09 21.16
N ILE A 35 0.48 -6.03 20.80
CA ILE A 35 1.38 -5.33 21.71
C ILE A 35 0.58 -4.57 22.79
N LYS A 36 -0.59 -4.03 22.45
CA LYS A 36 -1.51 -3.42 23.45
C LYS A 36 -2.03 -4.46 24.45
N GLU A 37 -2.31 -5.67 24.00
CA GLU A 37 -2.69 -6.78 24.88
C GLU A 37 -1.54 -7.13 25.85
N ASP A 38 -0.33 -7.29 25.33
CA ASP A 38 0.85 -7.59 26.15
C ASP A 38 1.19 -6.45 27.12
N ARG A 39 1.05 -5.20 26.67
CA ARG A 39 1.16 -4.01 27.54
C ARG A 39 0.16 -4.06 28.68
N ASN A 40 -1.08 -4.47 28.41
CA ASN A 40 -2.11 -4.61 29.44
C ASN A 40 -1.80 -5.77 30.41
N LYS A 41 -1.20 -6.87 29.95
CA LYS A 41 -0.76 -7.97 30.83
C LYS A 41 0.32 -7.53 31.82
N VAL A 42 1.20 -6.61 31.41
CA VAL A 42 2.28 -6.10 32.26
C VAL A 42 1.93 -4.80 33.00
N LYS A 43 0.70 -4.27 32.86
CA LYS A 43 0.33 -2.96 33.40
C LYS A 43 0.40 -2.89 34.94
N ASP A 44 0.08 -4.01 35.59
CA ASP A 44 0.03 -4.15 37.05
C ASP A 44 1.33 -4.79 37.60
N LEU A 45 2.22 -5.21 36.70
CA LEU A 45 3.55 -5.67 37.05
C LEU A 45 4.43 -4.41 37.20
N ASN A 46 5.19 -4.30 38.30
CA ASN A 46 6.11 -3.18 38.55
C ASN A 46 7.36 -3.26 37.65
N VAL A 47 7.16 -3.32 36.33
CA VAL A 47 8.17 -3.50 35.29
C VAL A 47 8.14 -2.31 34.32
N PRO A 48 8.51 -1.09 34.79
CA PRO A 48 8.36 0.13 34.00
C PRO A 48 9.14 0.10 32.68
N ILE A 49 10.29 -0.57 32.65
CA ILE A 49 11.12 -0.73 31.45
C ILE A 49 10.37 -1.52 30.36
N CYS A 50 9.71 -2.64 30.73
CA CYS A 50 8.94 -3.43 29.78
C CYS A 50 7.76 -2.62 29.22
N LYS A 51 7.05 -1.88 30.09
CA LYS A 51 5.95 -1.01 29.67
C LYS A 51 6.43 0.06 28.68
N GLN A 52 7.56 0.70 28.94
CA GLN A 52 8.14 1.71 28.06
C GLN A 52 8.51 1.13 26.69
N ILE A 53 9.14 -0.06 26.64
CA ILE A 53 9.49 -0.73 25.38
C ILE A 53 8.24 -1.03 24.56
N LEU A 54 7.15 -1.49 25.19
CA LEU A 54 5.89 -1.77 24.49
C LEU A 54 5.22 -0.48 24.01
N ASP A 55 5.25 0.58 24.82
CA ASP A 55 4.74 1.91 24.43
C ASP A 55 5.50 2.49 23.23
N ASP A 56 6.82 2.37 23.20
CA ASP A 56 7.66 2.84 22.10
C ASP A 56 7.46 1.99 20.82
N ALA A 57 7.24 0.68 20.97
CA ALA A 57 6.90 -0.20 19.85
C ALA A 57 5.54 0.16 19.23
N ILE A 58 4.51 0.41 20.06
CA ILE A 58 3.19 0.85 19.60
C ILE A 58 3.31 2.16 18.81
N LYS A 59 4.01 3.17 19.36
CA LYS A 59 4.20 4.45 18.68
C LYS A 59 4.90 4.31 17.33
N THR A 60 5.92 3.47 17.27
CA THR A 60 6.66 3.24 16.02
C THR A 60 5.75 2.63 14.96
N LEU A 61 4.94 1.64 15.34
CA LEU A 61 3.96 1.02 14.44
C LEU A 61 2.86 1.99 14.01
N GLU A 62 2.36 2.84 14.91
CA GLU A 62 1.37 3.88 14.58
C GLU A 62 1.91 4.87 13.54
N VAL A 63 3.19 5.28 13.65
CA VAL A 63 3.85 6.13 12.65
C VAL A 63 3.95 5.44 11.29
N GLU A 64 4.32 4.16 11.25
CA GLU A 64 4.38 3.41 9.97
C GLU A 64 3.00 3.21 9.35
N ARG A 65 1.97 2.92 10.16
CA ARG A 65 0.58 2.85 9.68
C ARG A 65 0.17 4.16 9.01
N ASP A 66 0.44 5.29 9.67
CA ASP A 66 0.03 6.60 9.18
C ASP A 66 0.74 6.97 7.86
N LYS A 67 1.99 6.52 7.68
CA LYS A 67 2.71 6.65 6.39
C LYS A 67 2.02 5.86 5.28
N PHE A 68 1.70 4.59 5.51
CA PHE A 68 1.04 3.77 4.49
C PHE A 68 -0.37 4.27 4.17
N LEU A 69 -1.11 4.77 5.16
CA LEU A 69 -2.41 5.40 4.95
C LEU A 69 -2.28 6.69 4.14
N ALA A 70 -1.26 7.51 4.39
CA ALA A 70 -1.00 8.70 3.58
C ALA A 70 -0.67 8.34 2.12
N GLU A 71 0.10 7.28 1.89
CA GLU A 71 0.39 6.77 0.55
C GLU A 71 -0.85 6.23 -0.17
N ILE A 72 -1.69 5.46 0.53
CA ILE A 72 -2.99 5.02 0.01
C ILE A 72 -3.84 6.24 -0.38
N LYS A 73 -3.96 7.22 0.51
CA LYS A 73 -4.73 8.45 0.26
C LYS A 73 -4.23 9.20 -0.98
N ASP A 74 -2.91 9.30 -1.15
CA ASP A 74 -2.32 9.93 -2.34
C ASP A 74 -2.67 9.17 -3.63
N ILE A 75 -2.62 7.83 -3.61
CA ILE A 75 -3.02 7.02 -4.76
C ILE A 75 -4.51 7.22 -5.08
N LEU A 76 -5.39 7.19 -4.07
CA LEU A 76 -6.82 7.43 -4.25
C LEU A 76 -7.09 8.79 -4.90
N ASN A 77 -6.44 9.85 -4.41
CA ASN A 77 -6.54 11.19 -4.97
C ASN A 77 -6.08 11.23 -6.44
N ARG A 78 -4.95 10.58 -6.78
CA ARG A 78 -4.45 10.50 -8.17
C ARG A 78 -5.40 9.76 -9.11
N THR A 79 -6.17 8.80 -8.58
CA THR A 79 -7.21 8.09 -9.35
C THR A 79 -8.53 8.87 -9.46
N GLY A 80 -8.59 10.10 -8.95
CA GLY A 80 -9.79 10.93 -8.98
C GLY A 80 -10.81 10.59 -7.87
N ILE A 81 -10.41 9.77 -6.90
CA ILE A 81 -11.24 9.42 -5.74
C ILE A 81 -10.84 10.36 -4.60
N ILE A 82 -11.56 11.47 -4.54
CA ILE A 82 -11.25 12.63 -3.68
C ILE A 82 -12.12 12.69 -2.42
N ASP A 83 -13.22 11.92 -2.39
CA ASP A 83 -14.30 12.03 -1.41
C ASP A 83 -14.35 10.83 -0.44
N VAL A 84 -13.17 10.28 -0.11
CA VAL A 84 -13.07 9.21 0.89
C VAL A 84 -13.24 9.85 2.27
N ASN A 85 -14.49 9.95 2.70
CA ASN A 85 -14.88 10.57 3.95
C ASN A 85 -14.63 9.62 5.14
N ALA A 86 -13.42 9.73 5.68
CA ALA A 86 -13.17 9.80 7.12
C ALA A 86 -12.86 8.54 7.95
N SER A 87 -12.73 7.33 7.41
CA SER A 87 -12.19 6.18 8.19
C SER A 87 -11.03 5.44 7.52
N GLN A 88 -10.10 4.93 8.33
CA GLN A 88 -8.97 4.11 7.86
C GLN A 88 -9.45 2.84 7.15
N GLU A 89 -10.48 2.21 7.69
CA GLU A 89 -11.11 1.00 7.15
C GLU A 89 -11.73 1.24 5.76
N GLU A 90 -12.48 2.34 5.61
CA GLU A 90 -13.08 2.70 4.31
C GLU A 90 -12.00 3.00 3.28
N MET A 91 -10.96 3.75 3.66
CA MET A 91 -9.83 4.05 2.77
C MET A 91 -9.11 2.79 2.29
N ILE A 92 -8.86 1.84 3.19
CA ILE A 92 -8.27 0.54 2.86
C ILE A 92 -9.20 -0.27 1.94
N SER A 93 -10.51 -0.29 2.22
CA SER A 93 -11.50 -1.01 1.43
C SER A 93 -11.59 -0.48 -0.01
N VAL A 94 -11.72 0.85 -0.17
CA VAL A 94 -11.73 1.50 -1.49
C VAL A 94 -10.45 1.22 -2.25
N PHE A 95 -9.29 1.30 -1.60
CA PHE A 95 -8.00 1.00 -2.22
C PHE A 95 -7.89 -0.47 -2.68
N GLN A 96 -8.35 -1.42 -1.87
CA GLN A 96 -8.38 -2.83 -2.24
C GLN A 96 -9.24 -3.08 -3.48
N ASN A 97 -10.37 -2.37 -3.61
CA ASN A 97 -11.27 -2.48 -4.76
C ASN A 97 -10.70 -1.85 -6.04
N LEU A 98 -9.75 -0.91 -5.95
CA LEU A 98 -9.04 -0.36 -7.11
C LEU A 98 -7.93 -1.26 -7.63
N SER A 99 -7.27 -1.99 -6.74
CA SER A 99 -6.13 -2.85 -7.06
C SER A 99 -6.41 -3.92 -8.14
N PRO A 100 -7.61 -4.53 -8.29
CA PRO A 100 -7.86 -5.42 -9.43
C PRO A 100 -7.90 -4.70 -10.79
N THR A 101 -8.16 -3.40 -10.81
CA THR A 101 -8.29 -2.59 -12.05
C THR A 101 -6.97 -2.00 -12.55
N LEU A 102 -6.01 -1.74 -11.66
CA LEU A 102 -4.71 -1.15 -12.03
C LEU A 102 -3.75 -2.15 -12.70
N THR A 103 -3.94 -3.45 -12.50
CA THR A 103 -3.14 -4.50 -13.16
C THR A 103 -3.44 -4.68 -14.65
N ASN A 104 -4.56 -4.13 -15.15
CA ASN A 104 -4.98 -4.27 -16.55
C ASN A 104 -4.60 -3.10 -17.46
N ASN A 105 -4.05 -2.01 -16.91
CA ASN A 105 -3.53 -0.90 -17.72
C ASN A 105 -2.02 -1.02 -17.96
N VAL A 106 -1.52 -2.24 -18.16
CA VAL A 106 -0.34 -2.42 -19.03
C VAL A 106 -0.80 -1.96 -20.40
N VAL A 107 -0.37 -0.75 -20.77
CA VAL A 107 -0.48 -0.19 -22.11
C VAL A 107 -0.11 -1.28 -23.12
N GLN A 108 -1.12 -1.90 -23.74
CA GLN A 108 -0.90 -2.63 -24.97
C GLN A 108 -0.40 -1.58 -25.98
N PRO A 109 0.80 -1.71 -26.54
CA PRO A 109 1.13 -0.92 -27.71
C PRO A 109 0.10 -1.27 -28.78
N ALA A 110 -0.62 -0.26 -29.26
CA ALA A 110 -1.54 -0.41 -30.38
C ALA A 110 -0.82 -1.15 -31.52
N PRO A 111 -1.45 -2.16 -32.17
CA PRO A 111 -0.85 -2.74 -33.36
C PRO A 111 -0.70 -1.62 -34.38
N ALA A 112 0.55 -1.30 -34.71
CA ALA A 112 0.88 -0.34 -35.73
C ALA A 112 0.23 -0.82 -37.03
N ASN A 113 -0.82 -0.11 -37.44
CA ASN A 113 -1.42 -0.24 -38.75
C ASN A 113 -0.38 0.25 -39.78
N ALA A 114 0.49 -0.65 -40.21
CA ALA A 114 1.39 -0.41 -41.31
C ALA A 114 0.63 -0.60 -42.62
N ASN A 115 -0.03 0.46 -43.07
CA ASN A 115 -0.27 0.64 -44.49
C ASN A 115 0.17 2.06 -44.91
N PRO A 116 1.31 2.15 -45.58
CA PRO A 116 1.58 3.18 -46.58
C PRO A 116 2.08 2.50 -47.87
N THR A 117 1.80 2.88 -49.11
CA THR A 117 1.23 4.08 -49.71
C THR A 117 0.97 3.71 -51.17
N ALA A 118 -0.07 4.31 -51.77
CA ALA A 118 -0.31 4.25 -53.19
C ALA A 118 0.85 4.84 -54.01
N THR A 119 1.30 4.13 -55.04
CA THR A 119 1.98 4.77 -56.18
C THR A 119 1.27 4.34 -57.46
N ASN A 120 0.47 5.28 -57.97
CA ASN A 120 -0.20 5.24 -59.25
C ASN A 120 0.82 5.55 -60.37
N THR A 121 1.00 4.63 -61.30
CA THR A 121 1.50 4.93 -62.65
C THR A 121 0.59 4.24 -63.66
N GLY A 122 -0.42 4.97 -64.12
CA GLY A 122 -1.34 4.49 -65.15
C GLY A 122 -0.73 4.37 -66.54
N LYS A 123 -1.30 3.49 -67.37
CA LYS A 123 -1.81 3.83 -68.72
C LYS A 123 -2.56 2.65 -69.35
N ARG A 124 -3.86 2.92 -69.57
CA ARG A 124 -4.76 2.52 -70.68
C ARG A 124 -4.53 1.17 -71.38
N TYR A 125 -5.54 0.31 -71.22
CA TYR A 125 -5.97 -0.63 -72.24
C TYR A 125 -6.55 0.11 -73.47
N LYS A 126 -6.22 -0.38 -74.66
CA LYS A 126 -7.06 -0.33 -75.85
C LYS A 126 -6.93 -1.68 -76.55
N ASP A 127 -8.09 -2.31 -76.72
CA ASP A 127 -8.51 -3.30 -77.74
C ASP A 127 -7.50 -4.35 -78.20
#